data_AF-A0A1W6K1P1-F1
#
_entry.id   AF-A0A1W6K1P1-F1
#
_cell.length_a   1.000
_cell.length_b   1.000
_cell.length_c   1.000
_cell.angle_alpha   90.00
_cell.angle_beta   90.00
_cell.angle_gamma   90.00
#
_symmetry.space_group_name_H-M   'P 1'
#
loop_
_entity.id
_entity.type
_entity.pdbx_description
1 polymer ?
#
loop_
_entity_poly.entity_id
_entity_poly.type
_entity_poly.pdbx_seq_one_letter_code
_entity_poly.pdbx_strand_id
1 'polypeptide(L)'
;MSLVLLSRPKLRKGEGVNVGLLIGLFIFILVGVVLLPVITSEVTTLTGGTSPQVTGTDATLLNLVPLFYILVLIIVPAVIAYRMYKE
;
A
#
# COMPACT_ATOMS: atom_id res chain seq x y z
N MET A 1 -8.21 -0.08 60.67
CA MET A 1 -8.27 -1.29 59.82
C MET A 1 -8.34 -0.81 58.38
N SER A 2 -7.20 -0.85 57.68
CA SER A 2 -7.03 -0.25 56.35
C SER A 2 -7.57 -1.20 55.29
N LEU A 3 -8.51 -0.74 54.48
CA LEU A 3 -9.10 -1.50 53.38
C LEU A 3 -8.12 -1.49 52.21
N VAL A 4 -7.39 -2.59 52.02
CA VAL A 4 -6.51 -2.79 50.86
C VAL A 4 -7.39 -3.00 49.63
N LEU A 5 -7.54 -1.97 48.80
CA LEU A 5 -8.22 -2.05 47.51
C LEU A 5 -7.33 -2.82 46.52
N LEU A 6 -7.67 -4.09 46.30
CA LEU A 6 -7.11 -4.95 45.26
C LEU A 6 -7.28 -4.28 43.89
N SER A 7 -6.18 -3.75 43.35
CA SER A 7 -6.10 -3.22 42.00
C SER A 7 -6.27 -4.38 41.01
N ARG A 8 -7.46 -4.50 40.41
CA ARG A 8 -7.74 -5.52 39.40
C ARG A 8 -6.98 -5.20 38.12
N PRO A 9 -6.19 -6.12 37.55
CA PRO A 9 -5.55 -5.91 36.27
C PRO A 9 -6.64 -5.72 35.20
N LYS A 10 -6.64 -4.58 34.52
CA LYS A 10 -7.54 -4.30 33.40
C LYS A 10 -7.24 -5.34 32.31
N LEU A 11 -8.22 -6.18 31.99
CA LEU A 11 -8.17 -7.11 30.87
C LEU A 11 -7.89 -6.30 29.60
N ARG A 12 -6.71 -6.48 28.99
CA ARG A 12 -6.41 -5.92 27.68
C ARG A 12 -7.34 -6.63 26.69
N LYS A 13 -8.22 -5.85 26.06
CA LYS A 13 -9.06 -6.32 24.97
C LYS A 13 -8.12 -6.90 23.91
N GLY A 14 -8.20 -8.20 23.69
CA GLY A 14 -7.48 -8.83 22.57
C GLY A 14 -8.06 -8.24 21.30
N GLU A 15 -7.32 -7.35 20.65
CA GLU A 15 -7.64 -6.87 19.32
C GLU A 15 -7.45 -8.04 18.36
N GLY A 16 -8.57 -8.69 18.02
CA GLY A 16 -8.59 -9.61 16.91
C GLY A 16 -8.20 -8.84 15.65
N VAL A 17 -7.15 -9.30 14.98
CA VAL A 17 -6.75 -8.74 13.69
C VAL A 17 -7.95 -8.77 12.76
N ASN A 18 -8.32 -7.61 12.20
CA ASN A 18 -9.45 -7.51 11.28
C ASN A 18 -9.16 -8.36 10.02
N VAL A 19 -9.73 -9.56 9.95
CA VAL A 19 -9.53 -10.49 8.81
C VAL A 19 -9.95 -9.83 7.49
N GLY A 20 -11.01 -9.01 7.50
CA GLY A 20 -11.42 -8.24 6.33
C GLY A 20 -10.36 -7.24 5.84
N LEU A 21 -9.64 -6.59 6.77
CA LEU A 21 -8.52 -5.70 6.45
C LEU A 21 -7.36 -6.48 5.82
N LEU A 22 -7.04 -7.65 6.38
CA LEU A 22 -5.96 -8.50 5.88
C LEU A 22 -6.24 -9.01 4.46
N ILE A 23 -7.47 -9.48 4.22
CA ILE A 23 -7.90 -9.95 2.90
C ILE A 23 -7.89 -8.79 1.90
N GLY A 24 -8.37 -7.60 2.29
CA GLY A 24 -8.33 -6.41 1.44
C GLY A 24 -6.90 -6.02 1.05
N LEU A 25 -5.97 -6.07 2.01
CA LEU A 25 -4.55 -5.83 1.77
C LEU A 25 -3.92 -6.85 0.82
N PHE A 26 -4.25 -8.12 1.01
CA PHE A 26 -3.75 -9.19 0.15
C PHE A 26 -4.22 -9.02 -1.29
N ILE A 27 -5.52 -8.72 -1.50
CA ILE A 27 -6.07 -8.47 -2.84
C ILE A 27 -5.43 -7.22 -3.45
N PHE A 28 -5.28 -6.14 -2.69
CA PHE A 28 -4.62 -4.91 -3.16
C PHE A 28 -3.20 -5.18 -3.67
N ILE A 29 -2.39 -5.93 -2.90
CA ILE A 29 -1.02 -6.28 -3.30
C ILE A 29 -1.04 -7.19 -4.53
N LEU A 30 -1.91 -8.20 -4.55
CA LEU A 30 -2.01 -9.14 -5.67
C LEU A 30 -2.36 -8.42 -6.98
N VAL A 31 -3.43 -7.62 -6.97
CA VAL A 31 -3.84 -6.82 -8.13
C VAL A 31 -2.74 -5.82 -8.50
N GLY A 32 -2.13 -5.18 -7.50
CA GLY A 32 -1.09 -4.19 -7.72
C GLY A 32 0.13 -4.76 -8.43
N VAL A 33 0.62 -5.92 -7.98
CA VAL A 33 1.77 -6.60 -8.59
C VAL A 33 1.43 -7.11 -10.00
N VAL A 34 0.22 -7.63 -10.22
CA VAL A 34 -0.20 -8.15 -11.53
C VAL A 34 -0.34 -7.04 -12.58
N LEU A 35 -0.75 -5.84 -12.18
CA LEU A 35 -0.89 -4.71 -13.10
C LEU A 35 0.42 -4.00 -13.43
N LEU A 36 1.44 -4.14 -12.58
CA LEU A 36 2.75 -3.52 -12.80
C LEU A 36 3.37 -3.81 -14.19
N PRO A 37 3.44 -5.07 -14.68
CA PRO A 37 3.97 -5.35 -16.01
C PRO A 37 3.17 -4.68 -17.14
N VAL A 38 1.84 -4.61 -17.02
CA VAL A 38 0.97 -3.96 -18.00
C VAL A 38 1.29 -2.46 -18.10
N ILE A 39 1.43 -1.79 -16.94
CA ILE A 39 1.78 -0.37 -16.87
C ILE A 39 3.18 -0.13 -17.47
N THR A 40 4.17 -0.94 -17.10
CA THR A 40 5.54 -0.78 -17.62
C THR A 40 5.61 -1.02 -19.13
N SER A 41 4.84 -1.97 -19.64
CA SER A 41 4.76 -2.26 -21.08
C SER A 41 4.17 -1.08 -21.83
N GLU A 42 3.08 -0.49 -21.32
CA GLU A 42 2.42 0.65 -21.96
C GLU A 42 3.33 1.89 -21.97
N VAL A 43 3.97 2.20 -20.83
CA VAL A 43 4.93 3.31 -20.73
C VAL A 43 6.08 3.11 -21.72
N THR A 44 6.62 1.89 -21.83
CA THR A 44 7.71 1.56 -22.77
C THR A 44 7.27 1.71 -24.23
N THR A 45 6.06 1.29 -24.57
CA THR A 45 5.51 1.45 -25.93
C THR A 45 5.36 2.93 -26.29
N LEU A 46 4.79 3.74 -25.39
CA LEU A 46 4.53 5.16 -25.62
C LEU A 46 5.80 6.03 -25.64
N THR A 47 6.85 5.64 -24.91
CA THR A 47 8.12 6.39 -24.86
C THR A 47 9.22 5.81 -25.76
N GLY A 48 9.08 4.57 -26.24
CA GLY A 48 10.10 3.80 -26.97
C GLY A 48 10.18 4.01 -28.48
N GLY A 49 9.31 4.84 -29.07
CA GLY A 49 9.50 5.33 -30.45
C GLY A 49 8.96 4.44 -31.58
N THR A 50 7.98 3.57 -31.33
CA THR A 50 7.31 2.77 -32.39
C THR A 50 5.93 3.30 -32.85
N SER A 51 5.56 4.55 -32.46
CA SER A 51 4.31 5.34 -32.72
C SER A 51 3.20 5.21 -31.64
N PRO A 52 2.32 6.23 -31.38
CA PRO A 52 2.55 7.67 -31.34
C PRO A 52 3.41 8.03 -30.12
N GLN A 53 4.42 8.85 -30.35
CA GLN A 53 5.48 9.10 -29.38
C GLN A 53 5.14 10.35 -28.55
N VAL A 54 4.89 10.16 -27.25
CA VAL A 54 4.94 11.28 -26.31
C VAL A 54 6.42 11.69 -26.17
N THR A 55 6.69 12.99 -26.27
CA THR A 55 8.05 13.54 -26.27
C THR A 55 8.17 14.68 -25.27
N GLY A 56 9.40 15.11 -24.98
CA GLY A 56 9.65 16.22 -24.06
C GLY A 56 9.25 15.92 -22.62
N THR A 57 8.63 16.90 -21.96
CA THR A 57 8.27 16.81 -20.53
C THR A 57 7.26 15.69 -20.26
N ASP A 58 6.32 15.44 -21.16
CA ASP A 58 5.28 14.43 -20.97
C ASP A 58 5.84 13.01 -20.94
N ALA A 59 6.86 12.73 -21.77
CA ALA A 59 7.60 11.46 -21.73
C ALA A 59 8.31 11.27 -20.39
N THR A 60 8.87 12.35 -19.84
CA THR A 60 9.54 12.34 -18.53
C THR A 60 8.54 12.01 -17.42
N LEU A 61 7.35 12.62 -17.46
CA LEU A 61 6.28 12.33 -16.49
C LEU A 61 5.77 10.90 -16.63
N LEU A 62 5.58 10.39 -17.86
CA LEU A 62 5.17 9.00 -18.08
C LEU A 62 6.19 8.00 -17.54
N ASN A 63 7.49 8.28 -17.71
CA ASN A 63 8.56 7.44 -17.19
C ASN A 63 8.59 7.39 -15.65
N LEU A 64 7.99 8.37 -14.96
CA LEU A 64 7.85 8.36 -13.50
C LEU A 64 6.62 7.57 -13.01
N VAL A 65 5.66 7.26 -13.88
CA VAL A 65 4.43 6.55 -13.50
C VAL A 65 4.71 5.18 -12.88
N PRO A 66 5.60 4.31 -13.43
CA PRO A 66 5.91 3.03 -12.79
C PRO A 66 6.51 3.19 -11.40
N LEU A 67 7.39 4.19 -11.22
CA LEU A 67 8.00 4.47 -9.93
C LEU A 67 6.97 4.94 -8.91
N PHE A 68 6.12 5.89 -9.29
CA PHE A 68 5.03 6.37 -8.43
C PHE A 68 4.08 5.23 -8.04
N TYR A 69 3.78 4.34 -8.97
CA TYR A 69 2.95 3.17 -8.72
C TYR A 69 3.56 2.24 -7.66
N ILE A 70 4.86 1.94 -7.77
CA ILE A 70 5.58 1.13 -6.77
C ILE A 70 5.58 1.81 -5.40
N LEU A 71 5.76 3.13 -5.34
CA LEU A 71 5.69 3.87 -4.09
C LEU A 71 4.32 3.73 -3.44
N VAL A 72 3.23 3.87 -4.20
CA VAL A 72 1.86 3.68 -3.67
C VAL A 72 1.66 2.24 -3.18
N LEU A 73 2.14 1.25 -3.93
CA LEU A 73 2.05 -0.16 -3.55
C LEU A 73 2.71 -0.44 -2.19
N ILE A 74 3.77 0.28 -1.84
CA ILE A 74 4.50 0.14 -0.56
C ILE A 74 3.89 1.01 0.54
N ILE A 75 3.51 2.25 0.22
CA ILE A 75 2.99 3.21 1.21
C ILE A 75 1.66 2.74 1.80
N VAL A 76 0.75 2.21 0.98
CA VAL A 76 -0.57 1.74 1.45
C VAL A 76 -0.46 0.68 2.57
N PRO A 77 0.27 -0.46 2.37
CA PRO A 77 0.48 -1.43 3.45
C PRO A 77 1.22 -0.84 4.64
N ALA A 78 2.21 0.03 4.42
CA ALA A 78 2.94 0.68 5.51
C ALA A 78 2.03 1.56 6.37
N VAL A 79 1.14 2.34 5.75
CA VAL A 79 0.17 3.19 6.46
C VAL A 79 -0.83 2.33 7.24
N ILE A 80 -1.34 1.25 6.66
CA ILE A 80 -2.26 0.34 7.35
C ILE A 80 -1.57 -0.31 8.56
N ALA A 81 -0.34 -0.80 8.38
CA ALA A 81 0.43 -1.38 9.48
C ALA A 81 0.73 -0.34 10.59
N TYR A 82 1.06 0.90 10.21
CA TYR A 82 1.26 1.98 11.17
C TYR A 82 -0.01 2.32 11.95
N ARG A 83 -1.16 2.35 11.28
CA ARG A 83 -2.47 2.54 11.92
C ARG A 83 -2.79 1.43 12.91
N MET A 84 -2.53 0.18 12.55
CA MET A 84 -2.72 -0.98 13.44
C MET A 84 -1.78 -0.97 14.66
N TYR A 85 -0.59 -0.40 14.56
CA TYR A 85 0.34 -0.30 15.69
C TYR A 85 -0.01 0.83 16.67
N LYS A 86 -0.62 1.91 16.16
CA LYS A 86 -0.93 3.11 16.96
C LYS A 86 -2.27 3.02 17.69
N GLU A 87 -3.21 2.24 17.14
CA GLU A 87 -4.42 1.81 17.86
C GLU A 87 -4.05 0.89 19.02
#